data_AF-A0A6M4BFA8-F1
#
_entry.id   AF-A0A6M4BFA8-F1
#
_cell.length_a   1.000
_cell.length_b   1.000
_cell.length_c   1.000
_cell.angle_alpha   90.00
_cell.angle_beta   90.00
_cell.angle_gamma   90.00
#
_symmetry.space_group_name_H-M   'P 1'
#
loop_
_entity.id
_entity.type
_entity.pdbx_description
1 polymer ?
#
loop_
_entity_poly.entity_id
_entity_poly.type
_entity_poly.pdbx_seq_one_letter_code
_entity_poly.pdbx_strand_id
1 'polypeptide(L)'
;KNIKKGKREKLAKISGLTLDINKGKRFIPGQVINTPLGPMFIPGQTVETPSGPVFVPGLSVNTPAGPSLIPGHIVTNENTNEPFFLAGQVLQTSNGEEFVCGQTIKNKNDLHRFIEGQTVLSEEGLKFIPGKIINTGLEEVFVPGQTILTPEGVQFVPGQTVTEENGITF
;
A
#
# COMPACT_ATOMS: atom_id res chain seq x y z
N LYS A 1 3.85 -19.20 2.41
CA LYS A 1 3.76 -20.69 2.39
C LYS A 1 2.36 -21.28 2.07
N ASN A 2 1.22 -20.61 2.32
CA ASN A 2 -0.11 -21.24 2.19
C ASN A 2 -0.91 -20.94 0.89
N ILE A 3 -0.42 -20.09 -0.02
CA ILE A 3 -1.16 -19.69 -1.23
C ILE A 3 -1.49 -20.90 -2.14
N LYS A 4 -0.60 -21.91 -2.18
CA LYS A 4 -0.78 -23.13 -3.00
C LYS A 4 -1.87 -24.10 -2.48
N LYS A 5 -2.42 -23.88 -1.28
CA LYS A 5 -3.43 -24.76 -0.67
C LYS A 5 -4.85 -24.16 -0.67
N GLY A 6 -5.04 -22.98 -1.23
CA GLY A 6 -6.33 -22.30 -1.20
C GLY A 6 -7.35 -22.81 -2.23
N LYS A 7 -8.63 -22.77 -1.87
CA LYS A 7 -9.75 -23.07 -2.77
C LYS A 7 -10.29 -21.77 -3.37
N ARG A 8 -10.50 -21.75 -4.69
CA ARG A 8 -11.12 -20.63 -5.39
C ARG A 8 -12.62 -20.63 -5.11
N GLU A 9 -13.15 -19.52 -4.63
CA GLU A 9 -14.58 -19.37 -4.32
C GLU A 9 -15.07 -17.98 -4.71
N LYS A 10 -16.38 -17.87 -4.98
CA LYS A 10 -17.08 -16.59 -5.13
C LYS A 10 -18.03 -16.43 -3.96
N LEU A 11 -17.78 -15.44 -3.10
CA LEU A 11 -18.67 -15.10 -1.99
C LEU A 11 -19.31 -13.74 -2.30
N ALA A 12 -20.65 -13.66 -2.31
CA ALA A 12 -21.38 -12.42 -2.59
C ALA A 12 -20.92 -11.69 -3.89
N LYS A 13 -20.65 -12.45 -4.97
CA LYS A 13 -20.10 -11.99 -6.27
C LYS A 13 -18.64 -11.51 -6.24
N ILE A 14 -17.96 -11.55 -5.09
CA ILE A 14 -16.55 -11.22 -4.96
C ILE A 14 -15.72 -12.48 -5.21
N SER A 15 -14.82 -12.43 -6.19
CA SER A 15 -13.86 -13.52 -6.45
C SER A 15 -12.73 -13.48 -5.42
N GLY A 16 -12.24 -14.64 -5.01
CA GLY A 16 -11.13 -14.73 -4.06
C GLY A 16 -10.63 -16.14 -3.80
N LEU A 17 -9.73 -16.22 -2.82
CA LEU A 17 -9.10 -17.45 -2.34
C LEU A 17 -9.50 -17.68 -0.89
N THR A 18 -10.13 -18.82 -0.61
CA THR A 18 -10.37 -19.28 0.76
C THR A 18 -9.17 -20.12 1.22
N LEU A 19 -8.52 -19.69 2.30
CA LEU A 19 -7.42 -20.38 2.95
C LEU A 19 -7.88 -21.00 4.27
N ASP A 20 -7.52 -22.26 4.50
CA ASP A 20 -7.62 -22.88 5.81
C ASP A 20 -6.37 -22.54 6.64
N ILE A 21 -6.52 -21.72 7.67
CA ILE A 21 -5.44 -21.27 8.56
C ILE A 21 -5.84 -21.59 10.00
N ASN A 22 -5.06 -22.40 10.71
CA ASN A 22 -5.26 -22.72 12.13
C ASN A 22 -6.71 -23.14 12.49
N LYS A 23 -7.33 -24.00 11.66
CA LYS A 23 -8.72 -24.48 11.78
C LYS A 23 -9.81 -23.42 11.52
N GLY A 24 -9.44 -22.21 11.09
CA GLY A 24 -10.37 -21.18 10.59
C GLY A 24 -10.27 -21.02 9.08
N LYS A 25 -11.40 -20.78 8.41
CA LYS A 25 -11.44 -20.38 6.99
C LYS A 25 -11.28 -18.87 6.89
N ARG A 26 -10.31 -18.43 6.09
CA ARG A 26 -10.10 -17.01 5.77
C ARG A 26 -10.27 -16.79 4.28
N PHE A 27 -11.24 -15.96 3.91
CA PHE A 27 -11.44 -15.52 2.54
C PHE A 27 -10.55 -14.30 2.24
N ILE A 28 -9.80 -14.35 1.15
CA ILE A 28 -8.99 -13.24 0.64
C ILE A 28 -9.56 -12.84 -0.73
N PRO A 29 -10.13 -11.65 -0.88
CA PRO A 29 -10.61 -11.17 -2.17
C PRO A 29 -9.44 -10.96 -3.13
N GLY A 30 -9.65 -11.27 -4.41
CA GLY A 30 -8.61 -11.13 -5.43
C GLY A 30 -8.97 -11.79 -6.75
N GLN A 31 -8.03 -11.74 -7.68
CA GLN A 31 -8.16 -12.33 -9.01
C GLN A 31 -6.99 -13.27 -9.30
N VAL A 32 -7.23 -14.29 -10.12
CA VAL A 32 -6.16 -15.16 -10.63
C VAL A 32 -5.85 -14.72 -12.06
N ILE A 33 -4.61 -14.33 -12.30
CA ILE A 33 -4.10 -13.97 -13.62
C ILE A 33 -3.25 -15.10 -14.17
N ASN A 34 -3.34 -15.37 -15.47
CA ASN A 34 -2.44 -16.33 -16.13
C ASN A 34 -1.20 -15.59 -16.58
N THR A 35 -0.05 -15.92 -16.00
CA THR A 35 1.26 -15.41 -16.42
C THR A 35 2.00 -16.48 -17.24
N PRO A 36 3.07 -16.14 -17.99
CA PRO A 36 3.91 -17.14 -18.66
C PRO A 36 4.51 -18.19 -17.72
N LEU A 37 4.66 -17.87 -16.43
CA LEU A 37 5.16 -18.78 -15.39
C LEU A 37 4.05 -19.62 -14.72
N GLY A 38 2.80 -19.42 -15.14
CA GLY A 38 1.61 -20.09 -14.60
C GLY A 38 0.61 -19.13 -13.94
N PRO A 39 -0.49 -19.69 -13.39
CA PRO A 39 -1.52 -18.88 -12.72
C PRO A 39 -0.99 -18.28 -11.42
N MET A 40 -1.17 -16.96 -11.27
CA MET A 40 -0.78 -16.19 -10.09
C MET A 40 -2.03 -15.56 -9.45
N PHE A 41 -2.16 -15.67 -8.13
CA PHE A 41 -3.24 -15.02 -7.38
C PHE A 41 -2.79 -13.61 -6.94
N ILE A 42 -3.56 -12.59 -7.30
CA ILE A 42 -3.35 -11.20 -6.93
C ILE A 42 -4.47 -10.79 -5.96
N PRO A 43 -4.16 -10.47 -4.69
CA PRO A 43 -5.15 -9.93 -3.77
C PRO A 43 -5.57 -8.52 -4.22
N GLY A 44 -6.84 -8.19 -4.00
CA GLY A 44 -7.39 -6.91 -4.39
C GLY A 44 -8.91 -6.94 -4.45
N GLN A 45 -9.52 -5.83 -4.86
CA GLN A 45 -10.97 -5.74 -5.02
C GLN A 45 -11.32 -5.14 -6.38
N THR A 46 -12.48 -5.52 -6.90
CA THR A 46 -13.06 -4.87 -8.07
C THR A 46 -13.94 -3.73 -7.60
N VAL A 47 -13.65 -2.52 -8.07
CA VAL A 47 -14.36 -1.28 -7.75
C VAL A 47 -15.16 -0.86 -8.98
N GLU A 48 -16.44 -0.54 -8.80
CA GLU A 48 -17.26 -0.01 -9.88
C GLU A 48 -16.87 1.45 -10.15
N THR A 49 -16.56 1.76 -11.41
CA THR A 49 -16.28 3.13 -11.86
C THR A 49 -17.29 3.55 -12.93
N PRO A 50 -17.43 4.85 -13.24
CA PRO A 50 -18.29 5.30 -14.35
C PRO A 50 -17.94 4.65 -15.70
N SER A 51 -16.69 4.24 -15.89
CA SER A 51 -16.21 3.56 -17.10
C SER A 51 -16.32 2.03 -17.05
N GLY A 52 -16.88 1.48 -15.97
CA GLY A 52 -17.01 0.05 -15.71
C GLY A 52 -16.18 -0.45 -14.52
N PRO A 53 -16.24 -1.76 -14.23
CA PRO A 53 -15.53 -2.35 -13.10
C PRO A 53 -14.01 -2.35 -13.34
N VAL A 54 -13.25 -1.86 -12.35
CA VAL A 54 -11.79 -1.83 -12.35
C VAL A 54 -11.26 -2.68 -11.21
N PHE A 55 -10.32 -3.59 -11.49
CA PHE A 55 -9.62 -4.34 -10.45
C PHE A 55 -8.49 -3.49 -9.86
N VAL A 56 -8.52 -3.29 -8.55
CA VAL A 56 -7.49 -2.58 -7.79
C VAL A 56 -6.73 -3.60 -6.95
N PRO A 57 -5.46 -3.91 -7.29
CA PRO A 57 -4.59 -4.71 -6.45
C PRO A 57 -4.40 -4.05 -5.10
N GLY A 58 -4.43 -4.84 -4.02
CA GLY A 58 -4.31 -4.28 -2.69
C GLY A 58 -4.60 -5.26 -1.58
N LEU A 59 -4.48 -4.74 -0.35
CA LEU A 59 -4.73 -5.47 0.87
C LEU A 59 -6.06 -5.03 1.48
N SER A 60 -6.99 -5.97 1.66
CA SER A 60 -8.21 -5.72 2.42
C SER A 60 -7.92 -5.76 3.92
N VAL A 61 -8.24 -4.67 4.61
CA VAL A 61 -8.09 -4.50 6.06
C VAL A 61 -9.45 -4.23 6.69
N ASN A 62 -9.68 -4.75 7.89
CA ASN A 62 -10.88 -4.40 8.66
C ASN A 62 -10.58 -3.16 9.49
N THR A 63 -11.32 -2.10 9.28
CA THR A 63 -11.26 -0.88 10.09
C THR A 63 -12.52 -0.77 10.96
N PRO A 64 -12.53 0.05 12.02
CA PRO A 64 -13.74 0.32 12.80
C PRO A 64 -14.92 0.84 11.96
N ALA A 65 -14.63 1.51 10.83
CA ALA A 65 -15.64 2.01 9.89
C ALA A 65 -16.09 0.95 8.86
N GLY A 66 -15.54 -0.26 8.91
CA GLY A 66 -15.80 -1.35 7.98
C GLY A 66 -14.54 -1.80 7.20
N PRO A 67 -14.68 -2.80 6.31
CA PRO A 67 -13.60 -3.23 5.44
C PRO A 67 -13.11 -2.09 4.54
N SER A 68 -11.80 -1.90 4.45
CA SER A 68 -11.16 -0.94 3.57
C SER A 68 -10.10 -1.64 2.71
N LEU A 69 -9.87 -1.11 1.51
CA LEU A 69 -8.80 -1.57 0.62
C LEU A 69 -7.63 -0.60 0.70
N ILE A 70 -6.44 -1.10 1.01
CA ILE A 70 -5.18 -0.38 0.85
C ILE A 70 -4.61 -0.79 -0.51
N PRO A 71 -4.57 0.09 -1.52
CA PRO A 71 -3.96 -0.21 -2.81
C PRO A 71 -2.46 -0.46 -2.68
N GLY A 72 -1.91 -1.31 -3.54
CA GLY A 72 -0.49 -1.57 -3.54
C GLY A 72 -0.07 -2.79 -4.35
N HIS A 73 1.23 -3.07 -4.36
CA HIS A 73 1.84 -4.16 -5.12
C HIS A 73 2.48 -5.19 -4.19
N ILE A 74 2.55 -6.44 -4.66
CA ILE A 74 3.39 -7.47 -4.05
C ILE A 74 4.74 -7.43 -4.76
N VAL A 75 5.79 -7.14 -4.01
CA VAL A 75 7.18 -7.15 -4.48
C VAL A 75 7.95 -8.25 -3.77
N THR A 76 9.01 -8.76 -4.39
CA THR A 76 9.86 -9.77 -3.78
C THR A 76 11.08 -9.08 -3.19
N ASN A 77 11.36 -9.31 -1.90
CA ASN A 77 12.58 -8.82 -1.29
C ASN A 77 13.78 -9.58 -1.89
N GLU A 78 14.73 -8.86 -2.47
CA GLU A 78 15.89 -9.47 -3.16
C GLU A 78 16.81 -10.23 -2.20
N ASN A 79 16.89 -9.82 -0.94
CA ASN A 79 17.74 -10.44 0.07
C ASN A 79 17.12 -11.71 0.65
N THR A 80 15.81 -11.70 0.92
CA THR A 80 15.12 -12.83 1.58
C THR A 80 14.37 -13.73 0.61
N ASN A 81 14.17 -13.30 -0.64
CA ASN A 81 13.25 -13.89 -1.62
C ASN A 81 11.81 -14.04 -1.10
N GLU A 82 11.44 -13.29 -0.06
CA GLU A 82 10.09 -13.31 0.49
C GLU A 82 9.23 -12.21 -0.15
N PRO A 83 7.99 -12.52 -0.57
CA PRO A 83 7.08 -11.51 -1.06
C PRO A 83 6.60 -10.63 0.09
N PHE A 84 6.59 -9.31 -0.12
CA PHE A 84 6.01 -8.33 0.80
C PHE A 84 5.11 -7.35 0.06
N PHE A 85 4.17 -6.77 0.80
CA PHE A 85 3.18 -5.83 0.26
C PHE A 85 3.69 -4.39 0.42
N LEU A 86 3.78 -3.67 -0.69
CA LEU A 86 4.06 -2.24 -0.74
C LEU A 86 2.76 -1.48 -1.01
N ALA A 87 2.29 -0.75 -0.01
CA ALA A 87 1.15 0.15 -0.16
C ALA A 87 1.56 1.38 -0.98
N GLY A 88 0.76 1.70 -1.99
CA GLY A 88 1.03 2.80 -2.89
C GLY A 88 0.14 2.80 -4.11
N GLN A 89 0.31 3.81 -4.95
CA GLN A 89 -0.46 3.99 -6.18
C GLN A 89 0.46 4.48 -7.29
N VAL A 90 0.12 4.13 -8.54
CA VAL A 90 0.76 4.74 -9.70
C VAL A 90 0.16 6.13 -9.89
N LEU A 91 1.00 7.16 -9.83
CA LEU A 91 0.62 8.56 -9.97
C LEU A 91 1.38 9.18 -11.14
N GLN A 92 0.75 10.16 -11.79
CA GLN A 92 1.43 11.03 -12.74
C GLN A 92 2.22 12.09 -11.96
N THR A 93 3.54 12.05 -12.10
CA THR A 93 4.47 13.00 -11.50
C THR A 93 5.17 13.82 -12.59
N SER A 94 6.03 14.75 -12.21
CA SER A 94 6.86 15.50 -13.17
C SER A 94 7.79 14.61 -13.99
N ASN A 95 8.10 13.40 -13.49
CA ASN A 95 8.97 12.43 -14.16
C ASN A 95 8.20 11.41 -14.99
N GLY A 96 6.86 11.50 -15.03
CA GLY A 96 5.97 10.56 -15.71
C GLY A 96 5.17 9.69 -14.72
N GLU A 97 4.76 8.50 -15.16
CA GLU A 97 4.06 7.55 -14.28
C GLU A 97 5.03 6.90 -13.31
N GLU A 98 4.88 7.20 -12.02
CA GLU A 98 5.69 6.62 -10.97
C GLU A 98 4.81 5.90 -9.95
N PHE A 99 5.30 4.76 -9.44
CA PHE A 99 4.70 4.15 -8.27
C PHE A 99 5.14 4.91 -7.03
N VAL A 100 4.19 5.54 -6.35
CA VAL A 100 4.45 6.33 -5.15
C VAL A 100 3.94 5.55 -3.93
N CYS A 101 4.84 5.30 -2.99
CA CYS A 101 4.50 4.69 -1.71
C CYS A 101 3.65 5.66 -0.88
N GLY A 102 2.50 5.18 -0.40
CA GLY A 102 1.57 6.02 0.35
C GLY A 102 0.20 5.41 0.50
N GLN A 103 -0.71 6.18 1.09
CA GLN A 103 -2.11 5.79 1.25
C GLN A 103 -3.06 6.95 0.97
N THR A 104 -4.23 6.61 0.43
CA THR A 104 -5.34 7.56 0.33
C THR A 104 -6.05 7.65 1.68
N ILE A 105 -5.98 8.82 2.32
CA ILE A 105 -6.66 9.10 3.58
C ILE A 105 -7.94 9.89 3.31
N LYS A 106 -9.04 9.44 3.92
CA LYS A 106 -10.30 10.18 3.93
C LYS A 106 -10.27 11.23 5.03
N ASN A 107 -10.44 12.49 4.66
CA ASN A 107 -10.49 13.60 5.61
C ASN A 107 -11.93 13.84 6.10
N LYS A 108 -12.11 14.68 7.12
CA LYS A 108 -13.43 14.96 7.74
C LYS A 108 -14.51 15.46 6.77
N ASN A 109 -14.11 16.05 5.64
CA ASN A 109 -15.01 16.60 4.62
C ASN A 109 -15.29 15.62 3.47
N ASP A 110 -15.13 14.31 3.68
CA ASP A 110 -15.19 13.27 2.64
C ASP A 110 -14.18 13.43 1.49
N LEU A 111 -13.25 14.38 1.61
CA LEU A 111 -12.18 14.57 0.65
C LEU A 111 -11.13 13.46 0.83
N HIS A 112 -10.82 12.79 -0.27
CA HIS A 112 -9.79 11.76 -0.32
C HIS A 112 -8.48 12.43 -0.74
N ARG A 113 -7.43 12.24 0.05
CA ARG A 113 -6.10 12.77 -0.25
C ARG A 113 -5.07 11.65 -0.18
N PHE A 114 -4.33 11.47 -1.27
CA PHE A 114 -3.15 10.63 -1.24
C PHE A 114 -2.06 11.30 -0.41
N ILE A 115 -1.49 10.55 0.54
CA ILE A 115 -0.39 10.99 1.37
C ILE A 115 0.76 10.02 1.15
N GLU A 116 1.91 10.56 0.77
CA GLU A 116 3.16 9.82 0.70
C GLU A 116 3.57 9.31 2.08
N GLY A 117 4.08 8.09 2.13
CA GLY A 117 4.49 7.47 3.38
C GLY A 117 4.68 5.96 3.25
N GLN A 118 4.93 5.32 4.38
CA GLN A 118 5.14 3.88 4.45
C GLN A 118 4.06 3.21 5.30
N THR A 119 3.69 1.99 4.90
CA THR A 119 2.79 1.14 5.68
C THR A 119 3.61 0.06 6.35
N VAL A 120 3.62 0.07 7.67
CA VAL A 120 4.41 -0.85 8.49
C VAL A 120 3.49 -1.80 9.22
N LEU A 121 3.82 -3.09 9.21
CA LEU A 121 3.14 -4.07 10.03
C LEU A 121 3.73 -4.04 11.46
N SER A 122 2.90 -3.68 12.44
CA SER A 122 3.23 -3.72 13.86
C SER A 122 2.43 -4.80 14.58
N GLU A 123 2.72 -5.06 15.85
CA GLU A 123 1.96 -6.00 16.68
C GLU A 123 0.47 -5.62 16.80
N GLU A 124 0.17 -4.31 16.79
CA GLU A 124 -1.20 -3.76 16.83
C GLU A 124 -1.89 -3.78 15.46
N GLY A 125 -1.20 -4.25 14.41
CA GLY A 125 -1.68 -4.23 13.03
C GLY A 125 -0.92 -3.25 12.14
N LEU A 126 -1.50 -2.97 10.98
CA LEU A 126 -0.89 -2.09 9.97
C LEU A 126 -0.99 -0.64 10.42
N LYS A 127 0.15 0.04 10.49
CA LYS A 127 0.27 1.46 10.79
C LYS A 127 0.77 2.19 9.54
N PHE A 128 0.18 3.35 9.26
CA PHE A 128 0.65 4.25 8.21
C PHE A 128 1.48 5.36 8.82
N ILE A 129 2.71 5.53 8.32
CA ILE A 129 3.63 6.59 8.73
C ILE A 129 3.78 7.56 7.55
N PRO A 130 3.23 8.78 7.64
CA PRO A 130 3.46 9.83 6.65
C PRO A 130 4.94 10.18 6.57
N GLY A 131 5.45 10.38 5.36
CA GLY A 131 6.85 10.72 5.15
C GLY A 131 7.24 10.68 3.68
N LYS A 132 8.51 11.00 3.39
CA LYS A 132 9.08 10.95 2.04
C LYS A 132 10.41 10.24 2.06
N ILE A 133 10.75 9.59 0.94
CA ILE A 133 12.12 9.13 0.70
C ILE A 133 12.92 10.33 0.19
N ILE A 134 14.01 10.65 0.88
CA ILE A 134 14.92 11.74 0.52
C ILE A 134 16.26 11.13 0.16
N ASN A 135 16.82 11.55 -0.97
CA ASN A 135 18.17 11.16 -1.38
C ASN A 135 19.18 12.08 -0.67
N THR A 136 20.01 11.51 0.19
CA THR A 136 21.06 12.23 0.94
C THR A 136 22.39 12.28 0.20
N GLY A 137 22.44 11.77 -1.03
CA GLY A 137 23.64 11.61 -1.85
C GLY A 137 24.38 10.28 -1.61
N LEU A 138 24.29 9.71 -0.40
CA LEU A 138 24.88 8.42 -0.05
C LEU A 138 23.86 7.28 -0.10
N GLU A 139 22.62 7.57 0.28
CA GLU A 139 21.53 6.61 0.33
C GLU A 139 20.16 7.30 0.22
N GLU A 140 19.13 6.49 0.00
CA GLU A 140 17.74 6.91 0.08
C GLU A 140 17.22 6.66 1.49
N VAL A 141 16.84 7.73 2.20
CA VAL A 141 16.39 7.67 3.59
C VAL A 141 14.91 7.99 3.65
N PHE A 142 14.13 7.14 4.31
CA PHE A 142 12.75 7.48 4.64
C PHE A 142 12.72 8.46 5.83
N VAL A 143 12.19 9.65 5.59
CA VAL A 143 12.02 10.69 6.60
C VAL A 143 10.54 10.82 6.96
N PRO A 144 10.16 10.49 8.21
CA PRO A 144 8.82 10.75 8.71
C PRO A 144 8.52 12.25 8.71
N GLY A 145 7.32 12.63 8.28
CA GLY A 145 6.95 14.04 8.19
C GLY A 145 5.68 14.25 7.41
N GLN A 146 5.31 15.52 7.20
CA GLN A 146 4.08 15.87 6.52
C GLN A 146 4.33 16.84 5.38
N THR A 147 3.70 16.56 4.24
CA THR A 147 3.63 17.52 3.14
C THR A 147 2.46 18.48 3.38
N ILE A 148 2.76 19.78 3.45
CA ILE A 148 1.80 20.87 3.64
C ILE A 148 1.77 21.78 2.40
N LEU A 149 0.64 22.43 2.17
CA LEU A 149 0.51 23.47 1.15
C LEU A 149 0.74 24.81 1.83
N THR A 150 1.74 25.56 1.40
CA THR A 150 2.02 26.94 1.82
C THR A 150 1.73 27.90 0.67
N PRO A 151 1.67 29.23 0.92
CA PRO A 151 1.55 30.22 -0.16
C PRO A 151 2.66 30.12 -1.22
N GLU A 152 3.84 29.61 -0.84
CA GLU A 152 5.01 29.41 -1.70
C GLU A 152 4.98 28.07 -2.46
N GLY A 153 4.00 27.20 -2.17
CA GLY A 153 3.82 25.92 -2.83
C GLY A 153 3.77 24.74 -1.87
N VAL A 154 3.99 23.54 -2.41
CA VAL A 154 3.98 22.29 -1.64
C VAL A 154 5.32 22.14 -0.91
N GLN A 155 5.31 22.07 0.41
CA GLN A 155 6.51 21.93 1.24
C GLN A 155 6.43 20.68 2.13
N PHE A 156 7.54 19.94 2.22
CA PHE A 156 7.67 18.83 3.15
C PHE A 156 8.28 19.30 4.47
N VAL A 157 7.62 18.98 5.58
CA VAL A 157 8.06 19.30 6.94
C VAL A 157 8.38 17.98 7.66
N PRO A 158 9.65 17.70 7.95
CA PRO A 158 10.05 16.54 8.76
C PRO A 158 9.40 16.59 10.16
N GLY A 159 9.07 15.43 10.70
CA GLY A 159 8.40 15.33 12.01
C GLY A 159 9.34 15.61 13.19
N GLN A 160 10.56 15.07 13.12
CA GLN A 160 11.63 15.37 14.05
C GLN A 160 12.88 15.73 13.24
N THR A 161 13.75 16.54 13.83
CA THR A 161 15.00 16.94 13.20
C THR A 161 16.02 17.16 14.29
N VAL A 162 17.16 16.48 14.22
CA VAL A 162 18.30 16.66 15.13
C VAL A 162 19.42 17.31 14.31
N THR A 163 19.86 18.49 14.74
CA THR A 163 21.01 19.15 14.13
C THR A 163 22.26 18.75 14.88
N GLU A 164 23.16 18.04 14.20
CA GLU A 164 24.47 17.66 14.71
C GLU A 164 25.56 18.51 14.02
N GLU A 165 26.77 18.56 14.58
CA GLU A 165 27.90 19.32 13.98
C GLU A 165 28.21 18.86 12.53
N ASN A 166 27.86 17.62 12.17
CA ASN A 166 28.10 17.03 10.86
C ASN A 166 26.90 17.08 9.90
N GLY A 167 25.77 17.69 10.30
CA GLY A 167 24.61 17.84 9.42
C GLY A 167 23.27 17.68 10.13
N ILE A 168 22.22 17.55 9.32
CA ILE A 168 20.84 17.41 9.80
C ILE A 168 20.45 15.93 9.69
N THR A 169 20.09 15.31 10.82
CA THR A 169 19.44 14.00 10.90
C THR A 169 17.95 14.19 11.18
N PHE A 170 17.11 13.27 10.70
CA PHE A 170 15.65 13.37 10.76
C PHE A 170 15.05 12.24 11.60
#